data_AF-A0A7S0CKJ8-F1
#
_entry.id   AF-A0A7S0CKJ8-F1
#
_cell.length_a   1.000
_cell.length_b   1.000
_cell.length_c   1.000
_cell.angle_alpha   90.00
_cell.angle_beta   90.00
_cell.angle_gamma   90.00
#
_symmetry.space_group_name_H-M   'P 1'
#
loop_
_entity.id
_entity.type
_entity.pdbx_description
1 polymer ?
#
loop_
_entity_poly.entity_id
_entity_poly.type
_entity_poly.pdbx_seq_one_letter_code
_entity_poly.pdbx_strand_id
1 'polypeptide(L)'
;RARESVNYDGPNHVRVFTSFYLNEAATLFDNPELRGGRVFALFRHPVEREVSLYHHLIESHWEQTHHPEIAQMTLKEYAFSSMAHSNWLLHYLANNKTGDLTRDDLELAKKILLEKVLVLLTNRMKESIGRLST
;
A
#
# COMPACT_ATOMS: atom_id res chain seq x y z
N ARG A 1 -12.62 -5.17 -7.20
CA ARG A 1 -12.99 -6.14 -6.15
C ARG A 1 -11.69 -6.52 -5.44
N ALA A 2 -11.41 -5.94 -4.27
CA ALA A 2 -10.14 -6.15 -3.58
C ALA A 2 -10.03 -7.62 -3.10
N ARG A 3 -8.88 -8.26 -3.33
CA ARG A 3 -8.58 -9.57 -2.74
C ARG A 3 -8.10 -9.34 -1.32
N GLU A 4 -9.01 -9.44 -0.36
CA GLU A 4 -8.64 -9.55 1.05
C GLU A 4 -8.10 -10.97 1.28
N SER A 5 -6.81 -11.10 1.57
CA SER A 5 -6.21 -12.39 1.93
C SER A 5 -6.15 -12.50 3.45
N VAL A 6 -6.94 -13.40 4.02
CA VAL A 6 -6.84 -13.80 5.42
C VAL A 6 -5.96 -15.05 5.47
N ASN A 7 -4.73 -14.94 5.99
CA ASN A 7 -3.93 -16.11 6.30
C ASN A 7 -4.34 -16.64 7.67
N TYR A 8 -5.03 -17.77 7.67
CA TYR A 8 -5.39 -18.51 8.88
C TYR A 8 -4.32 -19.55 9.16
N ASP A 9 -3.78 -19.52 10.36
CA ASP A 9 -2.90 -20.55 10.88
C ASP A 9 -3.27 -20.64 12.37
N GLY A 10 -3.68 -21.80 12.89
CA GLY A 10 -3.88 -22.15 14.32
C GLY A 10 -4.57 -21.24 15.39
N PRO A 11 -4.74 -21.80 16.62
CA PRO A 11 -5.45 -21.16 17.74
C PRO A 11 -4.61 -20.17 18.59
N ASN A 12 -3.35 -19.90 18.22
CA ASN A 12 -2.43 -19.00 18.96
C ASN A 12 -1.91 -17.82 18.10
N HIS A 13 -2.63 -17.44 17.04
CA HIS A 13 -2.04 -16.67 15.94
C HIS A 13 -2.39 -15.18 15.89
N VAL A 14 -1.38 -14.41 15.49
CA VAL A 14 -1.50 -13.01 15.06
C VAL A 14 -2.34 -12.96 13.78
N ARG A 15 -3.51 -12.33 13.85
CA ARG A 15 -4.36 -12.10 12.67
C ARG A 15 -3.87 -10.86 11.93
N VAL A 16 -3.38 -11.04 10.71
CA VAL A 16 -2.95 -9.94 9.84
C VAL A 16 -3.94 -9.80 8.69
N PHE A 17 -4.51 -8.60 8.57
CA PHE A 17 -5.33 -8.19 7.44
C PHE A 17 -4.52 -7.24 6.58
N THR A 18 -4.51 -7.46 5.27
CA THR A 18 -3.86 -6.55 4.32
C THR A 18 -4.92 -5.90 3.44
N SER A 19 -4.85 -4.58 3.31
CA SER A 19 -5.77 -3.82 2.48
C SER A 19 -5.06 -2.59 1.92
N PHE A 20 -5.38 -2.25 0.68
CA PHE A 20 -4.99 -0.97 0.06
C PHE A 20 -5.94 0.18 0.43
N TYR A 21 -7.06 -0.15 1.09
CA TYR A 21 -8.18 0.74 1.40
C TYR A 21 -8.22 1.01 2.91
N LEU A 22 -7.31 1.86 3.40
CA LEU A 22 -7.15 2.12 4.84
C LEU A 22 -8.43 2.66 5.47
N ASN A 23 -9.12 3.57 4.78
CA ASN A 23 -10.33 4.21 5.30
C ASN A 23 -11.47 3.20 5.47
N GLU A 24 -11.62 2.27 4.53
CA GLU A 24 -12.59 1.19 4.59
C GLU A 24 -12.21 0.15 5.63
N ALA A 25 -10.93 -0.21 5.71
CA ALA A 25 -10.40 -1.13 6.71
C ALA A 25 -10.54 -0.58 8.13
N ALA A 26 -10.67 0.73 8.33
CA ALA A 26 -10.89 1.33 9.65
C ALA A 26 -12.17 0.81 10.31
N THR A 27 -13.18 0.41 9.54
CA THR A 27 -14.43 -0.17 10.05
C THR A 27 -14.21 -1.51 10.78
N LEU A 28 -13.08 -2.19 10.55
CA LEU A 28 -12.71 -3.39 11.30
C LEU A 28 -12.62 -3.10 12.81
N PHE A 29 -12.23 -1.89 13.19
CA PHE A 29 -12.11 -1.48 14.58
C PHE A 29 -13.44 -1.13 15.25
N ASP A 30 -14.55 -1.05 14.49
CA ASP A 30 -15.88 -0.90 15.09
C ASP A 30 -16.29 -2.17 15.85
N ASN A 31 -15.83 -3.33 15.37
CA ASN A 31 -16.00 -4.62 16.01
C ASN A 31 -15.26 -4.64 17.37
N PRO A 32 -15.96 -4.87 18.50
CA PRO A 32 -15.35 -4.92 19.82
C PRO A 32 -14.15 -5.87 19.95
N GLU A 33 -14.15 -6.98 19.21
CA GLU A 33 -13.06 -7.98 19.24
C GLU A 33 -11.78 -7.48 18.56
N LEU A 34 -11.89 -6.49 17.67
CA LEU A 34 -10.78 -5.99 16.85
C LEU A 34 -10.31 -4.60 17.25
N ARG A 35 -11.02 -3.91 18.18
CA ARG A 35 -10.69 -2.56 18.68
C ARG A 35 -9.25 -2.38 19.16
N GLY A 36 -8.60 -3.45 19.62
CA GLY A 36 -7.20 -3.44 20.09
C GLY A 36 -6.15 -3.64 18.99
N GLY A 37 -6.56 -3.87 17.74
CA GLY A 37 -5.64 -4.08 16.63
C GLY A 37 -4.83 -2.82 16.31
N ARG A 38 -3.67 -3.01 15.67
CA ARG A 38 -2.77 -1.93 15.25
C ARG A 38 -2.59 -1.97 13.75
N VAL A 39 -2.57 -0.80 13.12
CA VAL A 39 -2.25 -0.66 11.70
C VAL A 39 -0.75 -0.40 11.55
N PHE A 40 -0.11 -1.11 10.64
CA PHE A 40 1.25 -0.82 10.21
C PHE A 40 1.32 -0.80 8.69
N ALA A 41 2.29 -0.06 8.14
CA ALA A 41 2.52 -0.03 6.70
C ALA A 41 4.02 0.03 6.41
N LEU A 42 4.43 -0.70 5.37
CA LEU A 42 5.81 -0.76 4.94
C LEU A 42 6.04 0.14 3.73
N PHE A 43 6.90 1.14 3.89
CA PHE A 43 7.21 2.12 2.86
C PHE A 43 8.56 1.87 2.23
N ARG A 44 8.62 2.08 0.92
CA ARG A 44 9.82 2.12 0.10
C ARG A 44 9.96 3.51 -0.51
N HIS A 45 11.18 3.89 -0.88
CA HIS A 45 11.38 5.11 -1.67
C HIS A 45 10.48 5.08 -2.93
N PRO A 46 9.74 6.17 -3.24
CA PRO A 46 8.70 6.14 -4.27
C PRO A 46 9.25 5.78 -5.66
N VAL A 47 10.45 6.26 -6.00
CA VAL A 47 11.12 5.93 -7.28
C VAL A 47 11.47 4.45 -7.35
N GLU A 48 12.06 3.88 -6.29
CA GLU A 48 12.43 2.47 -6.27
C GLU A 48 11.19 1.56 -6.32
N ARG A 49 10.09 2.00 -5.70
CA ARG A 49 8.81 1.31 -5.76
C ARG A 49 8.25 1.28 -7.19
N GLU A 50 8.26 2.42 -7.89
CA GLU A 50 7.79 2.47 -9.29
C GLU A 50 8.65 1.64 -10.24
N VAL A 51 9.98 1.69 -10.10
CA VAL A 51 10.87 0.84 -10.91
C VAL A 51 10.62 -0.65 -10.62
N SER A 52 10.49 -1.02 -9.34
CA SER A 52 10.15 -2.40 -8.95
C SER A 52 8.79 -2.83 -9.49
N LEU A 53 7.81 -1.93 -9.54
CA LEU A 53 6.47 -2.22 -10.08
C LEU A 53 6.51 -2.41 -11.60
N TYR A 54 7.25 -1.57 -12.33
CA TYR A 54 7.47 -1.75 -13.77
C TYR A 54 8.01 -3.15 -14.08
N HIS A 55 9.09 -3.56 -13.40
CA HIS A 55 9.67 -4.90 -13.59
C HIS A 55 8.69 -6.03 -13.23
N HIS A 56 7.90 -5.85 -12.17
CA HIS A 56 6.87 -6.82 -11.83
C HIS A 56 5.78 -6.91 -12.92
N LEU A 57 5.33 -5.79 -13.48
CA LEU A 57 4.26 -5.75 -14.48
C LEU A 57 4.67 -6.40 -15.80
N ILE A 58 5.93 -6.25 -16.22
CA ILE A 58 6.43 -6.88 -17.45
C ILE A 58 6.65 -8.38 -17.31
N GLU A 59 6.97 -8.89 -16.11
CA GLU A 59 7.21 -10.32 -15.86
C GLU A 59 5.91 -11.10 -15.59
N SER A 60 4.89 -10.44 -15.05
CA SER A 60 3.67 -11.08 -14.53
C SER A 60 2.64 -11.38 -15.62
N HIS A 61 3.03 -12.13 -16.65
CA HIS A 61 2.18 -12.51 -17.78
C HIS A 61 0.97 -13.38 -17.39
N TRP A 62 0.98 -13.95 -16.18
CA TRP A 62 -0.07 -14.83 -15.65
C TRP A 62 -1.19 -14.09 -14.89
N GLU A 63 -1.06 -12.78 -14.66
CA GLU A 63 -2.08 -12.02 -13.94
C GLU A 63 -3.19 -11.51 -14.86
N GLN A 64 -4.45 -11.57 -14.40
CA GLN A 64 -5.60 -11.09 -15.17
C GLN A 64 -5.57 -9.56 -15.43
N THR A 65 -4.79 -8.83 -14.64
CA THR A 65 -4.54 -7.39 -14.77
C THR A 65 -3.27 -7.08 -15.57
N HIS A 66 -2.72 -8.07 -16.28
CA HIS A 66 -1.56 -7.86 -17.14
C HIS A 66 -1.90 -6.89 -18.26
N HIS A 67 -1.06 -5.87 -18.39
CA HIS A 67 -1.11 -4.86 -19.44
C HIS A 67 0.00 -5.16 -20.44
N PRO A 68 -0.26 -5.97 -21.49
CA PRO A 68 0.78 -6.40 -22.44
C PRO A 68 1.46 -5.22 -23.15
N GLU A 69 0.81 -4.07 -23.24
CA GLU A 69 1.38 -2.82 -23.75
C GLU A 69 2.56 -2.31 -22.91
N ILE A 70 2.58 -2.53 -21.59
CA ILE A 70 3.70 -2.11 -20.71
C ILE A 70 4.96 -2.93 -21.03
N ALA A 71 4.80 -4.21 -21.37
CA ALA A 71 5.91 -5.09 -21.73
C ALA A 71 6.63 -4.66 -23.02
N GLN A 72 5.99 -3.84 -23.85
CA GLN A 72 6.56 -3.27 -25.07
C GLN A 72 7.23 -1.91 -24.84
N MET A 73 7.08 -1.31 -23.65
CA MET A 73 7.67 -0.02 -23.29
C MET A 73 9.01 -0.21 -22.58
N THR A 74 9.96 0.65 -22.89
CA THR A 74 11.13 0.88 -22.02
C THR A 74 10.68 1.52 -20.70
N LEU A 75 11.50 1.39 -19.64
CA LEU A 75 11.22 2.06 -18.36
C LEU A 75 10.99 3.58 -18.52
N LYS A 76 11.73 4.22 -19.44
CA LYS A 76 11.58 5.64 -19.73
C LYS A 76 10.19 5.93 -20.34
N GLU A 77 9.78 5.16 -21.34
CA GLU A 77 8.45 5.32 -21.96
C GLU A 77 7.33 5.06 -20.96
N TYR A 78 7.46 4.01 -20.14
CA TYR A 78 6.53 3.74 -19.04
C TYR A 78 6.40 4.94 -18.10
N ALA A 79 7.51 5.52 -17.66
CA ALA A 79 7.52 6.64 -16.72
C ALA A 79 6.83 7.91 -17.25
N PHE A 80 6.78 8.10 -18.57
CA PHE A 80 6.07 9.23 -19.22
C PHE A 80 4.68 8.86 -19.73
N SER A 81 4.28 7.60 -19.64
CA SER A 81 2.95 7.13 -20.05
C SER A 81 1.88 7.43 -19.00
N SER A 82 0.61 7.40 -19.40
CA SER A 82 -0.52 7.43 -18.47
C SER A 82 -0.67 6.16 -17.62
N MET A 83 0.17 5.15 -17.84
CA MET A 83 0.15 3.86 -17.14
C MET A 83 1.05 3.83 -15.91
N ALA A 84 1.93 4.82 -15.76
CA ALA A 84 2.69 5.01 -14.53
C ALA A 84 1.75 5.43 -13.39
N HIS A 85 1.91 4.82 -12.21
CA HIS A 85 1.06 5.12 -11.07
C HIS A 85 1.48 6.44 -10.40
N SER A 86 0.92 7.56 -10.87
CA SER A 86 1.14 8.85 -10.23
C SER A 86 0.40 8.95 -8.90
N ASN A 87 1.15 9.08 -7.80
CA ASN A 87 0.66 9.44 -6.46
C ASN A 87 -0.54 8.64 -5.93
N TRP A 88 -0.73 7.40 -6.40
CA TRP A 88 -1.88 6.55 -6.02
C TRP A 88 -2.03 6.48 -4.50
N LEU A 89 -0.94 6.25 -3.76
CA LEU A 89 -0.94 6.16 -2.30
C LEU A 89 -1.58 7.39 -1.64
N LEU A 90 -1.36 8.59 -2.18
CA LEU A 90 -1.92 9.81 -1.61
C LEU A 90 -3.44 9.87 -1.79
N HIS A 91 -3.94 9.46 -2.96
CA HIS A 91 -5.38 9.32 -3.21
C HIS A 91 -6.05 8.36 -2.22
N TYR A 92 -5.40 7.24 -1.88
CA TYR A 92 -5.94 6.27 -0.92
C TYR A 92 -5.90 6.77 0.53
N LEU A 93 -4.80 7.39 0.95
CA LEU A 93 -4.67 7.92 2.31
C LEU A 93 -5.61 9.10 2.55
N ALA A 94 -5.70 10.04 1.62
CA ALA A 94 -6.57 11.21 1.72
C ALA A 94 -8.04 10.92 1.39
N ASN A 95 -8.37 9.70 0.95
CA ASN A 95 -9.70 9.29 0.48
C ASN A 95 -10.22 10.13 -0.71
N ASN A 96 -9.32 10.73 -1.49
CA ASN A 96 -9.63 11.47 -2.70
C ASN A 96 -9.29 10.58 -3.91
N LYS A 97 -10.22 9.75 -4.37
CA LYS A 97 -9.91 8.66 -5.34
C LYS A 97 -9.83 9.10 -6.80
N THR A 98 -10.37 10.27 -7.14
CA THR A 98 -10.58 10.69 -8.54
C THR A 98 -10.37 12.19 -8.79
N GLY A 99 -10.16 13.00 -7.75
CA GLY A 99 -9.92 14.44 -7.89
C GLY A 99 -8.43 14.78 -7.91
N ASP A 100 -8.11 16.02 -8.26
CA ASP A 100 -6.75 16.53 -8.18
C ASP A 100 -6.24 16.50 -6.73
N LEU A 101 -4.99 16.10 -6.56
CA LEU A 101 -4.33 16.10 -5.26
C LEU A 101 -3.90 17.51 -4.91
N THR A 102 -4.37 17.98 -3.77
CA THR A 102 -4.07 19.29 -3.20
C THR A 102 -2.98 19.20 -2.14
N ARG A 103 -2.53 20.37 -1.66
CA ARG A 103 -1.61 20.40 -0.51
C ARG A 103 -2.26 19.88 0.77
N ASP A 104 -3.56 20.08 0.92
CA ASP A 104 -4.31 19.64 2.10
C ASP A 104 -4.40 18.12 2.15
N ASP A 105 -4.53 17.45 1.00
CA ASP A 105 -4.47 15.98 0.90
C ASP A 105 -3.13 15.43 1.41
N LEU A 106 -2.02 16.10 1.06
CA LEU A 106 -0.68 15.74 1.53
C LEU A 106 -0.55 15.88 3.05
N GLU A 107 -1.02 16.99 3.62
CA GLU A 107 -0.93 17.20 5.07
C GLU A 107 -1.87 16.25 5.83
N LEU A 108 -3.05 15.94 5.29
CA LEU A 108 -3.96 14.93 5.84
C LEU A 108 -3.32 13.54 5.84
N ALA A 109 -2.73 13.12 4.72
CA ALA A 109 -2.08 11.83 4.62
C ALA A 109 -0.91 11.70 5.60
N LYS A 110 -0.09 12.74 5.76
CA LYS A 110 0.98 12.76 6.77
C LYS A 110 0.41 12.61 8.18
N LYS A 111 -0.68 13.31 8.50
CA LYS A 111 -1.34 13.23 9.81
C LYS A 111 -1.87 11.81 10.08
N ILE A 112 -2.52 11.18 9.10
CA ILE A 112 -2.99 9.79 9.21
C ILE A 112 -1.82 8.85 9.50
N LEU A 113 -0.73 8.97 8.74
CA LEU A 113 0.45 8.13 8.96
C LEU A 113 1.11 8.38 10.32
N LEU A 114 1.15 9.62 10.78
CA LEU A 114 1.74 9.98 12.08
C LEU A 114 0.91 9.44 13.25
N GLU A 115 -0.40 9.54 13.18
CA GLU A 115 -1.29 9.28 14.32
C GLU A 115 -1.86 7.86 14.36
N LYS A 116 -2.02 7.21 13.20
CA LYS A 116 -2.81 5.96 13.07
C LYS A 116 -2.02 4.76 12.58
N VAL A 117 -0.80 4.97 12.05
CA VAL A 117 -0.06 3.90 11.37
C VAL A 117 1.36 3.77 11.93
N LEU A 118 1.73 2.56 12.32
CA LEU A 118 3.12 2.22 12.56
C LEU A 118 3.86 2.17 11.22
N VAL A 119 4.59 3.24 10.90
CA VAL A 119 5.38 3.36 9.67
C VAL A 119 6.64 2.52 9.76
N LEU A 120 6.80 1.57 8.84
CA LEU A 120 7.95 0.71 8.66
C LEU A 120 8.67 1.08 7.35
N LEU A 121 9.97 0.82 7.25
CA LEU A 121 10.78 1.17 6.06
C LEU A 121 11.51 -0.05 5.49
N THR A 122 11.39 -0.27 4.17
CA THR A 122 12.02 -1.42 3.49
C THR A 122 13.54 -1.37 3.51
N ASN A 123 14.15 -0.19 3.60
CA ASN A 123 15.60 -0.03 3.70
C ASN A 123 16.12 -0.14 5.14
N ARG A 124 15.22 -0.35 6.13
CA ARG A 124 15.52 -0.55 7.56
C ARG A 124 14.66 -1.69 8.11
N MET A 125 14.65 -2.83 7.41
CA MET A 125 13.75 -3.94 7.74
C MET A 125 14.01 -4.53 9.12
N LYS A 126 15.28 -4.61 9.55
CA LYS A 126 15.63 -5.16 10.86
C LYS A 126 15.02 -4.34 11.99
N GLU A 127 15.18 -3.02 11.93
CA GLU A 127 14.61 -2.07 12.88
C GLU A 127 13.08 -2.04 12.78
N SER A 128 12.55 -2.09 11.56
CA SER A 128 11.11 -2.11 11.31
C SER A 128 10.42 -3.32 11.93
N ILE A 129 10.98 -4.52 11.74
CA ILE A 129 10.47 -5.75 12.34
C ILE A 129 10.60 -5.70 13.87
N GLY A 130 11.72 -5.17 14.39
CA GLY A 130 11.89 -5.00 15.85
C GLY A 130 10.80 -4.14 16.50
N ARG A 131 10.23 -3.20 15.76
CA ARG A 131 9.10 -2.36 16.24
C ARG A 131 7.75 -3.08 16.23
N LEU A 132 7.60 -4.18 15.49
CA LEU A 132 6.37 -4.99 15.53
C LEU A 132 6.32 -5.91 16.75
N SER A 133 7.47 -6.25 17.32
CA SER A 133 7.59 -7.13 18.48
C SER A 133 7.59 -6.41 19.83
N THR A 134 7.43 -5.08 19.86
CA THR A 134 7.43 -4.25 21.07
C THR A 134 6.03 -3.74 21.39
#